data_AF-A0A0D2DAW7-F1
#
_entry.id   AF-A0A0D2DAW7-F1
#
_cell.length_a   1.000
_cell.length_b   1.000
_cell.length_c   1.000
_cell.angle_alpha   90.00
_cell.angle_beta   90.00
_cell.angle_gamma   90.00
#
_symmetry.space_group_name_H-M   'P 1'
#
loop_
_entity.id
_entity.type
_entity.pdbx_description
1 polymer ?
#
loop_
_entity_poly.entity_id
_entity_poly.type
_entity_poly.pdbx_seq_one_letter_code
_entity_poly.pdbx_strand_id
1 'polypeptide(L)'
;MPPPWILTENLQDILETETHKDFEETFSPPASMPSLRQTDYGGKPFYASAPFVESCTVNANPTTLPYHWFELSEILLEAASDDIPEPDKVRQLLRDIREVRLAKMRKRVEHLSGNGEGTRLDGIGAMELSESRGFITGVVDGLRKIDASREQERREREEEEREDRRYNDEDDEDDEMT
;
A
#
# COMPACT_ATOMS: atom_id res chain seq x y z
N MET A 1 -19.81 23.13 10.73
CA MET A 1 -18.47 22.90 11.30
C MET A 1 -17.76 21.87 10.44
N PRO A 2 -16.56 22.17 9.96
CA PRO A 2 -15.80 21.26 9.11
C PRO A 2 -15.28 20.04 9.92
N PRO A 3 -14.97 18.92 9.26
CA PRO A 3 -14.31 17.78 9.91
C PRO A 3 -12.99 18.21 10.56
N PRO A 4 -12.63 17.70 11.75
CA PRO A 4 -11.48 18.20 12.48
C PRO A 4 -10.15 18.04 11.72
N TRP A 5 -9.98 16.95 10.96
CA TRP A 5 -8.74 16.68 10.21
C TRP A 5 -8.44 17.68 9.09
N ILE A 6 -9.42 18.47 8.62
CA ILE A 6 -9.20 19.47 7.57
C ILE A 6 -8.77 20.84 8.12
N LEU A 7 -8.79 21.01 9.44
CA LEU A 7 -8.37 22.24 10.09
C LEU A 7 -6.85 22.44 9.90
N THR A 8 -6.46 23.68 9.70
CA THR A 8 -5.09 24.08 9.37
C THR A 8 -4.06 23.53 10.36
N GLU A 9 -4.32 23.64 11.66
CA GLU A 9 -3.44 23.14 12.72
C GLU A 9 -3.23 21.63 12.61
N ASN A 10 -4.29 20.88 12.32
CA ASN A 10 -4.23 19.42 12.23
C ASN A 10 -3.54 18.96 10.94
N LEU A 11 -3.76 19.66 9.83
CA LEU A 11 -3.04 19.39 8.58
C LEU A 11 -1.54 19.70 8.72
N GLN A 12 -1.17 20.72 9.50
CA GLN A 12 0.24 20.99 9.81
C GLN A 12 0.87 19.86 10.63
N ASP A 13 0.19 19.38 11.66
CA ASP A 13 0.65 18.24 12.48
C ASP A 13 0.80 16.96 11.62
N ILE A 14 -0.15 16.73 10.71
CA ILE A 14 -0.08 15.62 9.76
C ILE A 14 1.12 15.78 8.83
N LEU A 15 1.31 16.96 8.24
CA LEU A 15 2.44 17.22 7.34
C LEU A 15 3.79 17.09 8.06
N GLU A 16 3.89 17.55 9.31
CA GLU A 16 5.08 17.35 10.14
C GLU A 16 5.33 15.86 10.35
N THR A 17 4.30 15.09 10.70
CA THR A 17 4.40 13.63 10.85
C THR A 17 4.85 12.96 9.55
N GLU A 18 4.31 13.40 8.40
CA GLU A 18 4.66 12.84 7.09
C GLU A 18 6.09 13.20 6.65
N THR A 19 6.62 14.34 7.08
CA THR A 19 7.97 14.81 6.71
C THR A 19 9.04 14.46 7.74
N HIS A 20 8.65 14.01 8.93
CA HIS A 20 9.58 13.65 9.99
C HIS A 20 10.44 12.43 9.61
N LYS A 21 11.73 12.49 9.91
CA LYS A 21 12.74 11.48 9.52
C LYS A 21 12.43 10.08 10.05
N ASP A 22 11.81 10.00 11.22
CA ASP A 22 11.46 8.70 11.82
C ASP A 22 10.33 7.98 11.09
N PHE A 23 9.59 8.67 10.21
CA PHE A 23 8.44 8.13 9.47
C PHE A 23 8.64 8.14 7.95
N GLU A 24 9.88 8.09 7.46
CA GLU A 24 10.18 8.11 6.01
C GLU A 24 9.47 6.99 5.24
N GLU A 25 9.35 5.79 5.84
CA GLU A 25 8.75 4.61 5.20
C GLU A 25 7.28 4.38 5.59
N THR A 26 6.75 5.17 6.52
CA THR A 26 5.42 4.97 7.11
C THR A 26 4.53 6.17 6.83
N PHE A 27 3.29 5.91 6.44
CA PHE A 27 2.27 6.94 6.29
C PHE A 27 1.72 7.35 7.67
N SER A 28 1.09 8.52 7.76
CA SER A 28 0.26 8.86 8.91
C SER A 28 -0.72 7.72 9.23
N PRO A 29 -0.98 7.45 10.52
CA PRO A 29 -1.66 6.24 10.92
C PRO A 29 -3.08 6.17 10.33
N PRO A 30 -3.52 4.99 9.86
CA PRO A 30 -4.88 4.83 9.38
C PRO A 30 -5.88 5.07 10.51
N ALA A 31 -7.11 5.38 10.13
CA ALA A 31 -8.24 5.39 11.05
C ALA A 31 -8.28 4.08 11.87
N SER A 32 -8.48 4.19 13.19
CA SER A 32 -8.51 3.03 14.08
C SER A 32 -9.59 2.05 13.66
N MET A 33 -9.21 0.77 13.55
CA MET A 33 -10.15 -0.30 13.26
C MET A 33 -11.13 -0.45 14.43
N PRO A 34 -12.45 -0.56 14.18
CA PRO A 34 -13.41 -0.75 15.25
C PRO A 34 -13.12 -2.06 16.00
N SER A 35 -13.07 -1.96 17.32
CA SER A 35 -12.86 -3.10 18.21
C SER A 35 -14.06 -4.06 18.25
N LEU A 36 -15.25 -3.55 17.97
CA LEU A 36 -16.50 -4.31 17.97
C LEU A 36 -16.83 -4.85 16.57
N ARG A 37 -17.12 -6.15 16.48
CA ARG A 37 -17.63 -6.77 15.26
C ARG A 37 -19.09 -6.36 15.05
N GLN A 38 -19.41 -5.94 13.83
CA GLN A 38 -20.79 -5.74 13.39
C GLN A 38 -21.38 -7.08 12.93
N THR A 39 -22.69 -7.12 12.76
CA THR A 39 -23.41 -8.31 12.31
C THR A 39 -24.06 -8.05 10.97
N ASP A 40 -23.84 -8.93 9.99
CA ASP A 40 -24.51 -8.84 8.70
C ASP A 40 -26.00 -9.21 8.81
N TYR A 41 -26.76 -9.06 7.73
CA TYR A 41 -28.19 -9.40 7.68
C TYR A 41 -28.46 -10.89 8.00
N GLY A 42 -27.47 -11.76 7.81
CA GLY A 42 -27.54 -13.19 8.10
C GLY A 42 -27.06 -13.57 9.50
N GLY A 43 -26.74 -12.61 10.37
CA GLY A 43 -26.26 -12.88 11.72
C GLY A 43 -24.75 -13.20 11.80
N LYS A 44 -23.98 -13.10 10.71
CA LYS A 44 -22.54 -13.37 10.71
C LYS A 44 -21.75 -12.16 11.20
N PRO A 45 -20.79 -12.35 12.13
CA PRO A 45 -19.96 -11.26 12.62
C PRO A 45 -18.89 -10.87 11.59
N PHE A 46 -18.70 -9.58 11.35
CA PHE A 46 -17.63 -9.03 10.50
C PHE A 46 -17.00 -7.79 11.12
N TYR A 47 -15.76 -7.46 10.70
CA TYR A 47 -15.13 -6.18 11.03
C TYR A 47 -15.48 -5.18 9.94
N ALA A 48 -16.10 -4.07 10.32
CA ALA A 48 -16.22 -2.94 9.41
C ALA A 48 -14.83 -2.38 9.14
N SER A 49 -14.52 -2.15 7.87
CA SER A 49 -13.28 -1.53 7.41
C SER A 49 -13.59 -0.27 6.63
N ALA A 50 -12.57 0.51 6.30
CA ALA A 50 -12.70 1.56 5.30
C ALA A 50 -13.35 0.99 4.00
N PRO A 51 -14.25 1.75 3.35
CA PRO A 51 -14.71 3.10 3.68
C PRO A 51 -15.92 3.18 4.63
N PHE A 52 -16.39 2.04 5.17
CA PHE A 52 -17.68 1.95 5.87
C PHE A 52 -17.60 2.14 7.39
N VAL A 53 -16.50 2.70 7.89
CA VAL A 53 -16.31 3.00 9.31
C VAL A 53 -16.53 4.49 9.56
N GLU A 54 -17.17 4.83 10.69
CA GLU A 54 -17.43 6.23 11.06
C GLU A 54 -16.14 7.03 11.24
N SER A 55 -15.04 6.36 11.60
CA SER A 55 -13.70 6.97 11.69
C SER A 55 -13.14 7.41 10.32
N CYS A 56 -13.74 6.98 9.21
CA CYS A 56 -13.45 7.48 7.86
C CYS A 56 -14.38 8.63 7.43
N THR A 57 -15.35 9.02 8.25
CA THR A 57 -16.33 10.07 7.93
C THR A 57 -16.50 11.04 9.11
N VAL A 58 -17.50 10.83 9.96
CA VAL A 58 -17.94 11.76 11.02
C VAL A 58 -17.04 11.74 12.27
N ASN A 59 -16.40 10.60 12.55
CA ASN A 59 -15.59 10.36 13.75
C ASN A 59 -14.09 10.26 13.44
N ALA A 60 -13.65 10.95 12.39
CA ALA A 60 -12.24 11.00 12.02
C ALA A 60 -11.41 11.68 13.12
N ASN A 61 -10.28 11.06 13.48
CA ASN A 61 -9.36 11.65 14.45
C ASN A 61 -8.70 12.89 13.81
N PRO A 62 -8.62 14.03 14.54
CA PRO A 62 -7.99 15.26 14.06
C PRO A 62 -6.63 15.05 13.38
N THR A 63 -5.76 14.20 13.91
CA THR A 63 -4.38 14.03 13.41
C THR A 63 -4.20 12.82 12.49
N THR A 64 -5.30 12.34 11.88
CA THR A 64 -5.26 11.21 10.94
C THR A 64 -6.01 11.54 9.66
N LEU A 65 -5.53 11.02 8.53
CA LEU A 65 -6.22 11.16 7.25
C LEU A 65 -7.24 10.03 7.06
N PRO A 66 -8.53 10.33 6.85
CA PRO A 66 -9.52 9.34 6.44
C PRO A 66 -9.19 8.69 5.11
N TYR A 67 -9.77 7.51 4.84
CA TYR A 67 -9.52 6.80 3.58
C TYR A 67 -9.84 7.62 2.31
N HIS A 68 -10.84 8.52 2.37
CA HIS A 68 -11.22 9.40 1.26
C HIS A 68 -10.86 10.87 1.52
N TRP A 69 -9.78 11.13 2.26
CA TRP A 69 -9.42 12.48 2.69
C TRP A 69 -9.32 13.48 1.54
N PHE A 70 -8.73 13.08 0.40
CA PHE A 70 -8.49 14.00 -0.71
C PHE A 70 -9.79 14.30 -1.46
N GLU A 71 -10.60 13.29 -1.77
CA GLU A 71 -11.91 13.47 -2.41
C GLU A 71 -12.84 14.32 -1.55
N LEU A 72 -12.91 14.03 -0.25
CA LEU A 72 -13.73 14.79 0.68
C LEU A 72 -13.23 16.23 0.80
N SER A 73 -11.91 16.46 0.81
CA SER A 73 -11.38 17.82 0.87
C SER A 73 -11.75 18.64 -0.36
N GLU A 74 -11.69 18.06 -1.56
CA GLU A 74 -12.06 18.76 -2.79
C GLU A 74 -13.55 19.12 -2.79
N ILE A 75 -14.42 18.16 -2.43
CA ILE A 75 -15.87 18.38 -2.34
C ILE A 75 -16.20 19.48 -1.30
N LEU A 76 -15.57 19.43 -0.12
CA LEU A 76 -15.83 20.39 0.95
C LEU A 76 -15.32 21.80 0.58
N LEU A 77 -14.14 21.90 -0.01
CA LEU A 77 -13.56 23.18 -0.43
C LEU A 77 -14.23 23.77 -1.67
N GLU A 78 -14.95 22.97 -2.45
CA GLU A 78 -15.79 23.43 -3.56
C GLU A 78 -17.17 23.88 -3.08
N ALA A 79 -17.84 23.09 -2.24
CA ALA A 79 -19.23 23.32 -1.87
C ALA A 79 -19.43 24.19 -0.61
N ALA A 80 -18.46 24.22 0.29
CA ALA A 80 -18.59 24.81 1.63
C ALA A 80 -17.28 25.48 2.10
N SER A 81 -16.58 26.19 1.20
CA SER A 81 -15.32 26.86 1.54
C SER A 81 -15.46 27.95 2.61
N ASP A 82 -16.65 28.56 2.72
CA ASP A 82 -16.98 29.60 3.71
C ASP A 82 -17.10 29.04 5.13
N ASP A 83 -17.37 27.74 5.28
CA ASP A 83 -17.37 27.04 6.58
C ASP A 83 -15.97 26.60 7.02
N ILE A 84 -14.94 26.73 6.16
CA ILE A 84 -13.57 26.30 6.42
C ILE A 84 -12.69 27.51 6.72
N PRO A 85 -12.01 27.57 7.88
CA PRO A 85 -11.02 28.60 8.17
C PRO A 85 -9.82 28.52 7.20
N GLU A 86 -9.37 29.66 6.67
CA GLU A 86 -8.17 29.75 5.81
C GLU A 86 -8.18 28.75 4.62
N PRO A 87 -9.22 28.71 3.76
CA PRO A 87 -9.41 27.67 2.76
C PRO A 87 -8.26 27.58 1.74
N ASP A 88 -7.61 28.71 1.42
CA ASP A 88 -6.44 28.75 0.52
C ASP A 88 -5.22 28.04 1.13
N LYS A 89 -5.02 28.20 2.45
CA LYS A 89 -3.94 27.54 3.19
C LYS A 89 -4.21 26.05 3.35
N VAL A 90 -5.48 25.68 3.59
CA VAL A 90 -5.92 24.28 3.58
C VAL A 90 -5.63 23.64 2.22
N ARG A 91 -5.97 24.29 1.10
CA ARG A 91 -5.62 23.81 -0.26
C ARG A 91 -4.11 23.63 -0.44
N GLN A 92 -3.29 24.54 0.07
CA GLN A 92 -1.84 24.42 0.02
C GLN A 92 -1.36 23.19 0.82
N LEU A 93 -1.76 23.06 2.08
CA LEU A 93 -1.35 21.94 2.95
C LEU A 93 -1.78 20.59 2.39
N LEU A 94 -2.99 20.47 1.83
CA LEU A 94 -3.46 19.22 1.20
C LEU A 94 -2.61 18.83 0.00
N ARG A 95 -2.13 19.81 -0.79
CA ARG A 95 -1.22 19.57 -1.92
C ARG A 95 0.16 19.11 -1.43
N ASP A 96 0.69 19.78 -0.41
CA ASP A 96 2.00 19.43 0.17
C ASP A 96 1.97 18.01 0.76
N ILE A 97 0.91 17.66 1.51
CA ILE A 97 0.67 16.32 2.05
C ILE A 97 0.58 15.29 0.92
N ARG A 98 -0.20 15.58 -0.14
CA ARG A 98 -0.33 14.68 -1.30
C ARG A 98 1.02 14.44 -1.98
N GLU A 99 1.83 15.49 -2.14
CA GLU A 99 3.15 15.38 -2.78
C GLU A 99 4.09 14.49 -1.97
N VAL A 100 4.19 14.72 -0.66
CA VAL A 100 5.01 13.91 0.25
C VAL A 100 4.58 12.45 0.21
N ARG A 101 3.27 12.19 0.29
CA ARG A 101 2.72 10.83 0.32
C ARG A 101 2.87 10.12 -1.03
N LEU A 102 2.75 10.82 -2.15
CA LEU A 102 3.03 10.26 -3.48
C LEU A 102 4.52 9.90 -3.64
N ALA A 103 5.42 10.72 -3.09
CA ALA A 103 6.85 10.41 -3.08
C ALA A 103 7.15 9.15 -2.25
N LYS A 104 6.59 9.03 -1.05
CA LYS A 104 6.67 7.81 -0.22
C LYS A 104 6.14 6.59 -0.97
N MET A 105 4.98 6.71 -1.62
CA MET A 105 4.38 5.63 -2.41
C MET A 105 5.32 5.10 -3.50
N ARG A 106 6.05 5.99 -4.18
CA ARG A 106 7.04 5.58 -5.20
C ARG A 106 8.22 4.85 -4.56
N LYS A 107 8.75 5.33 -3.43
CA LYS A 107 9.86 4.68 -2.70
C LYS A 107 9.50 3.26 -2.24
N ARG A 108 8.23 3.04 -1.85
CA ARG A 108 7.74 1.72 -1.44
C ARG A 108 7.75 0.68 -2.57
N VAL A 109 7.77 1.11 -3.83
CA VAL A 109 7.89 0.21 -4.99
C VAL A 109 9.25 -0.49 -5.04
N GLU A 110 10.30 0.14 -4.51
CA GLU A 110 11.66 -0.44 -4.46
C GLU A 110 11.73 -1.72 -3.61
N HIS A 111 10.75 -1.91 -2.71
CA HIS A 111 10.68 -3.04 -1.80
C HIS A 111 9.76 -4.17 -2.30
N LEU A 112 9.23 -4.07 -3.52
CA LEU A 112 8.38 -5.10 -4.10
C LEU A 112 9.22 -6.29 -4.59
N SER A 113 8.67 -7.49 -4.43
CA SER A 113 9.28 -8.75 -4.85
C SER A 113 8.32 -9.59 -5.70
N GLY A 114 8.88 -10.39 -6.61
CA GLY A 114 8.10 -11.31 -7.46
C GLY A 114 7.79 -12.65 -6.80
N ASN A 115 8.35 -12.91 -5.62
CA ASN A 115 8.16 -14.13 -4.81
C ASN A 115 6.71 -14.37 -4.32
N GLY A 116 5.78 -13.45 -4.59
CA GLY A 116 4.39 -13.55 -4.18
C GLY A 116 4.11 -13.08 -2.74
N GLU A 117 5.11 -12.54 -2.04
CA GLU A 117 4.92 -11.92 -0.74
C GLU A 117 4.10 -10.62 -0.87
N GLY A 118 3.04 -10.50 -0.08
CA GLY A 118 2.18 -9.32 -0.10
C GLY A 118 2.84 -8.14 0.62
N THR A 119 2.84 -6.96 0.00
CA THR A 119 3.32 -5.73 0.65
C THR A 119 2.20 -5.08 1.46
N ARG A 120 2.45 -4.86 2.74
CA ARG A 120 1.51 -4.15 3.62
C ARG A 120 1.48 -2.66 3.30
N LEU A 121 0.32 -2.14 2.94
CA LEU A 121 0.12 -0.76 2.51
C LEU A 121 -0.91 -0.07 3.42
N ASP A 122 -0.50 0.19 4.67
CA ASP A 122 -1.36 0.81 5.67
C ASP A 122 -1.36 2.34 5.56
N GLY A 123 -2.50 2.96 5.87
CA GLY A 123 -2.61 4.42 5.94
C GLY A 123 -2.79 5.13 4.59
N ILE A 124 -2.87 4.40 3.47
CA ILE A 124 -3.06 4.99 2.13
C ILE A 124 -4.54 5.32 1.88
N GLY A 125 -4.80 6.46 1.24
CA GLY A 125 -6.12 6.87 0.79
C GLY A 125 -6.56 6.24 -0.54
N ALA A 126 -7.86 6.27 -0.81
CA ALA A 126 -8.46 5.71 -2.01
C ALA A 126 -7.92 6.33 -3.30
N MET A 127 -7.79 7.66 -3.37
CA MET A 127 -7.24 8.33 -4.55
C MET A 127 -5.78 7.95 -4.79
N GLU A 128 -4.96 7.94 -3.74
CA GLU A 128 -3.54 7.59 -3.83
C GLU A 128 -3.34 6.15 -4.34
N LEU A 129 -4.17 5.23 -3.83
CA LEU A 129 -4.19 3.85 -4.29
C LEU A 129 -4.62 3.77 -5.76
N SER A 130 -5.67 4.51 -6.14
CA SER A 130 -6.22 4.50 -7.51
C SER A 130 -5.20 5.01 -8.53
N GLU A 131 -4.44 6.04 -8.19
CA GLU A 131 -3.39 6.62 -9.03
C GLU A 131 -2.18 5.69 -9.18
N SER A 132 -1.78 5.00 -8.11
CA SER A 132 -0.61 4.13 -8.11
C SER A 132 -0.88 2.70 -8.59
N ARG A 133 -2.15 2.25 -8.57
CA ARG A 133 -2.55 0.86 -8.84
C ARG A 133 -1.97 0.30 -10.14
N GLY A 134 -2.15 1.00 -11.25
CA GLY A 134 -1.71 0.53 -12.56
C GLY A 134 -0.20 0.33 -12.63
N PHE A 135 0.56 1.25 -12.04
CA PHE A 135 2.02 1.17 -11.98
C PHE A 135 2.50 0.02 -11.09
N ILE A 136 2.01 -0.04 -9.84
CA ILE A 136 2.44 -1.05 -8.86
C ILE A 136 2.13 -2.47 -9.35
N THR A 137 0.91 -2.70 -9.85
CA THR A 137 0.52 -4.01 -10.39
C THR A 137 1.39 -4.42 -11.58
N GLY A 138 1.69 -3.47 -12.48
CA GLY A 138 2.61 -3.71 -13.59
C GLY A 138 4.02 -4.10 -13.14
N VAL A 139 4.58 -3.45 -12.12
CA VAL A 139 5.89 -3.79 -11.54
C VAL A 139 5.86 -5.20 -10.94
N VAL A 140 4.87 -5.51 -10.11
CA VAL A 140 4.75 -6.83 -9.47
C VAL A 140 4.60 -7.94 -10.51
N ASP A 141 3.79 -7.74 -11.54
CA ASP A 141 3.63 -8.71 -12.63
C ASP A 141 4.91 -8.90 -13.44
N GLY A 142 5.68 -7.83 -13.63
CA GLY A 142 7.01 -7.89 -14.22
C GLY A 142 7.99 -8.71 -13.38
N LEU A 143 8.07 -8.43 -12.08
CA LEU A 143 8.92 -9.18 -11.13
C LEU A 143 8.54 -10.66 -11.08
N ARG A 144 7.25 -10.97 -11.02
CA ARG A 144 6.75 -12.37 -11.07
C ARG A 144 7.20 -13.12 -12.31
N LYS A 145 7.18 -12.48 -13.48
CA LYS A 145 7.65 -13.09 -14.72
C LYS A 145 9.14 -13.36 -14.68
N ILE A 146 9.94 -12.39 -14.21
CA ILE A 146 11.40 -12.52 -14.08
C ILE A 146 11.75 -13.66 -13.12
N ASP A 147 11.11 -13.71 -11.96
CA ASP A 147 11.36 -14.76 -10.96
C ASP A 147 10.94 -16.13 -11.47
N ALA A 148 9.80 -16.24 -12.17
CA ALA A 148 9.36 -17.49 -12.79
C ALA A 148 10.35 -17.98 -13.84
N SER A 149 10.86 -17.10 -14.71
CA SER A 149 11.88 -17.47 -15.70
C SER A 149 13.19 -17.93 -15.04
N ARG A 150 13.64 -17.25 -13.98
CA ARG A 150 14.85 -17.63 -13.23
C ARG A 150 14.70 -18.97 -12.53
N GLU A 151 13.54 -19.24 -11.96
CA GLU A 151 13.22 -20.52 -11.32
C GLU A 151 13.22 -21.67 -12.34
N GLN A 152 12.65 -21.44 -13.52
CA GLN A 152 12.63 -22.42 -14.59
C GLN A 152 14.05 -22.73 -15.10
N GLU A 153 14.86 -21.71 -15.38
CA GLU A 153 16.27 -21.90 -15.81
C GLU A 153 17.09 -22.67 -14.76
N ARG A 154 16.88 -22.40 -13.47
CA ARG A 154 17.55 -23.14 -12.40
C ARG A 154 17.14 -24.61 -12.38
N ARG A 155 15.84 -24.87 -12.56
CA ARG A 155 15.30 -26.24 -12.58
C ARG A 155 15.80 -27.02 -13.79
N GLU A 156 15.83 -26.40 -14.97
CA GLU A 156 16.36 -27.03 -16.20
C GLU A 156 17.84 -27.42 -16.02
N ARG A 157 18.68 -26.52 -15.46
CA ARG A 157 20.08 -26.85 -15.15
C ARG A 157 20.22 -27.98 -14.13
N GLU A 158 19.40 -27.98 -13.08
CA GLU A 158 19.41 -29.07 -12.09
C GLU A 158 18.97 -30.42 -12.69
N GLU A 159 18.07 -30.40 -13.67
CA GLU A 159 17.64 -31.60 -14.41
C GLU A 159 18.77 -32.09 -15.34
N GLU A 160 19.41 -31.19 -16.10
CA GLU A 160 20.59 -31.51 -16.92
C GLU A 160 21.74 -32.11 -16.09
N GLU A 161 22.08 -31.50 -14.94
CA GLU A 161 23.13 -32.03 -14.06
C GLU A 161 22.79 -33.42 -13.46
N ARG A 162 21.51 -33.72 -13.26
CA ARG A 162 21.06 -35.05 -12.79
C ARG A 162 21.13 -36.07 -13.92
N GLU A 163 20.77 -35.68 -15.14
CA GLU A 163 20.90 -36.53 -16.32
C GLU A 163 22.38 -36.85 -16.60
N ASP A 164 23.26 -35.84 -16.60
CA ASP A 164 24.70 -36.04 -16.81
C ASP A 164 25.35 -36.97 -15.78
N ARG A 165 25.00 -36.83 -14.49
CA ARG A 165 25.48 -37.76 -13.45
C ARG A 165 25.00 -39.19 -13.68
N ARG A 166 23.76 -39.36 -14.11
CA ARG A 166 23.20 -40.68 -14.40
C ARG A 166 23.93 -41.34 -15.57
N TYR A 167 24.26 -40.59 -16.64
CA TYR A 167 25.04 -41.13 -17.75
C TYR A 167 26.47 -41.50 -17.34
N ASN A 168 27.12 -40.70 -16.48
CA ASN A 168 28.47 -41.00 -15.99
C ASN A 168 28.52 -42.26 -15.08
N ASP A 169 27.52 -42.46 -14.22
CA ASP A 169 27.44 -43.66 -13.37
C ASP A 169 27.13 -44.94 -14.19
N GLU A 170 26.43 -44.84 -15.33
CA GLU A 170 26.13 -45.98 -16.22
C GLU A 170 27.37 -46.41 -17.05
N ASP A 171 28.31 -45.51 -17.37
CA ASP A 171 29.55 -45.83 -18.11
C ASP A 171 30.63 -46.50 -17.22
N ASP A 172 30.65 -46.24 -15.90
CA ASP A 172 31.63 -46.84 -14.97
C ASP A 172 31.31 -48.32 -14.61
N GLU A 173 30.07 -48.81 -14.82
CA GLU A 173 29.70 -50.22 -14.56
C GLU A 173 30.14 -51.19 -15.68
N ASP A 174 30.41 -50.70 -16.89
CA ASP A 174 30.80 -51.54 -18.03
C ASP A 174 32.33 -51.80 -18.11
N ASP A 175 33.16 -50.99 -17.42
CA ASP A 175 34.63 -51.13 -17.43
C ASP A 175 35.19 -52.14 -16.38
N GLU A 176 34.36 -52.68 -15.46
CA GLU A 176 34.79 -53.71 -14.47
C GLU A 176 34.66 -55.17 -14.99
N MET A 177 34.17 -55.38 -16.22
CA MET A 177 33.87 -56.73 -16.76
C MET A 177 34.84 -57.23 -17.85
N THR A 178 36.09 -56.74 -17.90
CA THR A 178 37.11 -57.22 -18.87
C THR A 178 38.30 -57.93 -18.23
#